data_AF-A0A8T1WWU5-F1
#
_entry.id   AF-A0A8T1WWU5-F1
#
_cell.length_a   1.000
_cell.length_b   1.000
_cell.length_c   1.000
_cell.angle_alpha   90.00
_cell.angle_beta   90.00
_cell.angle_gamma   90.00
#
_symmetry.space_group_name_H-M   'P 1'
#
loop_
_entity.id
_entity.type
_entity.pdbx_description
1 polymer ?
#
loop_
_entity_poly.entity_id
_entity_poly.type
_entity_poly.pdbx_seq_one_letter_code
_entity_poly.pdbx_strand_id
1 'polypeptide(L)'
;MMRWLARRLLLPLGTLLASILCAKVTQLHAQLQAQEILEPDLLAASPVLTDAPPFANGLLNQYLPTSIASSFNTTEIAAAFSRSTDWGAIGLAFEDAVVATFQCLRLWTIFLFLVLVPIAQGLAVVGEAALPHVLALAKLGADYVSKMDPVHQAILGLTLAFVVVCIRQGYVHKARVQYVRTRRMLELRYRAFVASLSAKWRVVAILLPHVLFFGLAYEAMYWMPTSAMDVLGSESLFGLLSVGYPLIHSIGVIRQKRLYPKTKSPSSGKGTTSELAQRFEKINIPDYEWRGYEACLKYWAIWSVAVCLVGMTTLFVPAFVVSIFTIPIHFCNIFLIWMHSPFTRGDIALYTMLSPLISPYANRIHEREATTNPQTNETANFLVRMLVTLHVVPERHVYFAKDLWSQGPALFGLMFLFTPGFVAYRGCSLLGFGFPAYVTIGVLSEKRTRRYEWWLAYFSVAVTVDYFITAIGGEIGWLPLFYHGKLLVMIWLQFPYFQGAERIFNACFSSVFIVPERKED
;
A
#
# COMPACT_ATOMS: atom_id res chain seq x y z
N MET A 1 -17.58 25.45 20.16
CA MET A 1 -19.00 25.48 19.77
C MET A 1 -19.20 25.50 18.24
N MET A 2 -18.43 26.31 17.49
CA MET A 2 -18.51 26.41 16.02
C MET A 2 -18.24 25.09 15.26
N ARG A 3 -17.33 24.22 15.73
CA ARG A 3 -17.04 22.91 15.08
C ARG A 3 -18.12 21.84 15.31
N TRP A 4 -18.89 21.95 16.40
CA TRP A 4 -20.05 21.11 16.65
C TRP A 4 -21.20 21.47 15.71
N LEU A 5 -21.36 22.77 15.43
CA LEU A 5 -22.25 23.31 14.40
C LEU A 5 -21.80 22.89 12.99
N ALA A 6 -20.49 22.92 12.68
CA ALA A 6 -19.97 22.46 11.39
C ALA A 6 -20.24 20.96 11.12
N ARG A 7 -20.13 20.09 12.14
CA ARG A 7 -20.48 18.66 11.98
C ARG A 7 -21.98 18.42 11.83
N ARG A 8 -22.81 19.20 12.52
CA ARG A 8 -24.28 19.17 12.35
C ARG A 8 -24.75 19.79 11.04
N LEU A 9 -23.95 20.63 10.40
CA LEU A 9 -24.24 21.23 9.09
C LEU A 9 -23.65 20.43 7.93
N LEU A 10 -22.51 19.75 8.09
CA LEU A 10 -21.88 18.97 7.01
C LEU A 10 -22.67 17.70 6.65
N LEU A 11 -23.33 17.05 7.61
CA LEU A 11 -24.21 15.92 7.34
C LEU A 11 -25.42 16.32 6.47
N PRO A 12 -26.20 17.37 6.82
CA PRO A 12 -27.30 17.83 5.97
C PRO A 12 -26.82 18.50 4.69
N LEU A 13 -25.61 19.06 4.64
CA LEU A 13 -25.03 19.58 3.39
C LEU A 13 -24.68 18.44 2.42
N GLY A 14 -24.19 17.30 2.96
CA GLY A 14 -23.95 16.08 2.17
C GLY A 14 -25.24 15.49 1.62
N THR A 15 -26.33 15.46 2.41
CA THR A 15 -27.64 15.02 1.92
C THR A 15 -28.28 16.03 0.96
N LEU A 16 -28.04 17.33 1.12
CA LEU A 16 -28.43 18.38 0.15
C LEU A 16 -27.68 18.26 -1.16
N LEU A 17 -26.37 18.02 -1.13
CA LEU A 17 -25.58 17.81 -2.35
C LEU A 17 -26.00 16.53 -3.07
N ALA A 18 -26.27 15.46 -2.33
CA ALA A 18 -26.81 14.22 -2.89
C ALA A 18 -28.21 14.42 -3.49
N SER A 19 -29.09 15.20 -2.84
CA SER A 19 -30.42 15.48 -3.37
C SER A 19 -30.39 16.41 -4.60
N ILE A 20 -29.48 17.39 -4.64
CA ILE A 20 -29.25 18.26 -5.81
C ILE A 20 -28.69 17.44 -6.99
N LEU A 21 -27.75 16.52 -6.74
CA LEU A 21 -27.24 15.60 -7.77
C LEU A 21 -28.35 14.67 -8.28
N CYS A 22 -29.17 14.13 -7.39
CA CYS A 22 -30.30 13.29 -7.76
C CYS A 22 -31.37 14.07 -8.57
N ALA A 23 -31.66 15.31 -8.17
CA ALA A 23 -32.55 16.23 -8.89
C ALA A 23 -32.00 16.58 -10.30
N LYS A 24 -30.68 16.80 -10.42
CA LYS A 24 -30.05 17.03 -11.73
C LYS A 24 -30.07 15.78 -12.62
N VAL A 25 -29.87 14.60 -12.06
CA VAL A 25 -29.93 13.33 -12.82
C VAL A 25 -31.36 13.04 -13.28
N THR A 26 -32.36 13.25 -12.41
CA THR A 26 -33.77 13.11 -12.79
C THR A 26 -34.21 14.17 -13.81
N GLN A 27 -33.71 15.41 -13.70
CA GLN A 27 -33.94 16.45 -14.71
C GLN A 27 -33.29 16.10 -16.06
N LEU A 28 -32.07 15.55 -16.05
CA LEU A 28 -31.39 15.08 -17.26
C LEU A 28 -32.14 13.91 -17.92
N HIS A 29 -32.68 13.00 -17.10
CA HIS A 29 -33.50 11.88 -17.56
C HIS A 29 -34.84 12.37 -18.16
N ALA A 30 -35.49 13.35 -17.52
CA ALA A 30 -36.70 13.97 -18.04
C ALA A 30 -36.43 14.77 -19.33
N GLN A 31 -35.27 15.40 -19.48
CA GLN A 31 -34.86 16.05 -20.73
C GLN A 31 -34.60 15.04 -21.84
N LEU A 32 -33.96 13.90 -21.54
CA LEU A 32 -33.77 12.80 -22.49
C LEU A 32 -35.11 12.21 -22.95
N GLN A 33 -36.06 11.99 -22.03
CA GLN A 33 -37.41 11.52 -22.38
C GLN A 33 -38.23 12.57 -23.14
N ALA A 34 -38.13 13.86 -22.77
CA ALA A 34 -38.82 14.94 -23.50
C ALA A 34 -38.27 15.11 -24.93
N GLN A 35 -36.97 14.84 -25.13
CA GLN A 35 -36.34 14.83 -26.45
C GLN A 35 -36.77 13.60 -27.27
N GLU A 36 -37.09 12.48 -26.62
CA GLU A 36 -37.66 11.28 -27.25
C GLU A 36 -39.14 11.47 -27.67
N ILE A 37 -39.86 12.39 -27.01
CA ILE A 37 -41.29 12.67 -27.28
C ILE A 37 -41.49 13.79 -28.32
N LEU A 38 -40.50 14.67 -28.54
CA LEU A 38 -40.64 15.81 -29.45
C LEU A 38 -40.23 15.52 -30.92
N GLU A 39 -39.65 14.36 -31.22
CA GLU A 39 -39.32 13.94 -32.60
C GLU A 39 -39.87 12.55 -32.99
N PRO A 40 -41.19 12.31 -32.92
CA PRO A 40 -41.76 11.09 -33.50
C PRO A 40 -41.72 11.08 -35.05
N ASP A 41 -41.62 12.26 -35.68
CA ASP A 41 -41.69 12.40 -37.15
C ASP A 41 -40.31 12.45 -37.86
N LEU A 42 -39.20 12.46 -37.12
CA LEU A 42 -37.83 12.36 -37.68
C LEU A 42 -37.24 10.94 -37.61
N LEU A 43 -38.00 9.98 -37.07
CA LEU A 43 -37.66 8.55 -37.08
C LEU A 43 -38.07 7.81 -38.37
N ALA A 44 -38.67 8.51 -39.34
CA ALA A 44 -38.80 8.00 -40.70
C ALA A 44 -37.55 8.40 -41.50
N ALA A 45 -36.67 7.42 -41.73
CA ALA A 45 -35.39 7.52 -42.47
C ALA A 45 -34.17 7.98 -41.65
N SER A 46 -33.97 7.41 -40.46
CA SER A 46 -32.60 7.03 -40.10
C SER A 46 -32.23 5.75 -40.86
N PRO A 47 -31.09 5.71 -41.58
CA PRO A 47 -30.67 4.50 -42.26
C PRO A 47 -30.54 3.41 -41.21
N VAL A 48 -31.26 2.30 -41.45
CA VAL A 48 -31.10 1.04 -40.74
C VAL A 48 -29.59 0.81 -40.57
N LEU A 49 -29.13 0.91 -39.32
CA LEU A 49 -27.82 0.45 -38.93
C LEU A 49 -27.88 -1.07 -39.15
N THR A 50 -27.53 -1.52 -40.35
CA THR A 50 -27.45 -2.93 -40.68
C THR A 50 -26.54 -3.62 -39.66
N ASP A 51 -27.14 -4.56 -38.94
CA ASP A 51 -26.63 -5.30 -37.79
C ASP A 51 -25.45 -6.23 -38.12
N ALA A 52 -24.30 -5.66 -38.46
CA ALA A 52 -23.03 -6.35 -38.32
C ALA A 52 -21.94 -5.31 -38.03
N PRO A 53 -21.26 -5.33 -36.87
CA PRO A 53 -20.08 -4.50 -36.69
C PRO A 53 -19.07 -4.89 -37.79
N PRO A 54 -18.71 -4.00 -38.74
CA PRO A 54 -17.91 -4.39 -39.90
C PRO A 54 -16.43 -4.67 -39.58
N PHE A 55 -16.04 -4.64 -38.30
CA PHE A 55 -14.67 -4.35 -37.93
C PHE A 55 -13.80 -5.56 -37.53
N ALA A 56 -14.37 -6.64 -36.99
CA ALA A 56 -13.51 -7.71 -36.44
C ALA A 56 -12.94 -8.63 -37.53
N ASN A 57 -13.76 -9.03 -38.51
CA ASN A 57 -13.31 -9.94 -39.57
C ASN A 57 -12.59 -9.19 -40.71
N GLY A 58 -12.83 -7.88 -40.88
CA GLY A 58 -12.22 -7.08 -41.95
C GLY A 58 -10.75 -6.73 -41.70
N LEU A 59 -10.45 -6.16 -40.52
CA LEU A 59 -9.09 -5.69 -40.19
C LEU A 59 -8.07 -6.82 -40.12
N LEU A 60 -8.43 -7.95 -39.53
CA LEU A 60 -7.52 -9.09 -39.44
C LEU A 60 -7.20 -9.66 -40.83
N ASN A 61 -8.21 -9.78 -41.69
CA ASN A 61 -8.04 -10.24 -43.07
C ASN A 61 -7.31 -9.23 -43.98
N GLN A 62 -7.29 -7.95 -43.60
CA GLN A 62 -6.58 -6.89 -44.32
C GLN A 62 -5.06 -6.93 -44.09
N TYR A 63 -4.64 -7.37 -42.90
CA TYR A 63 -3.21 -7.39 -42.51
C TYR A 63 -2.60 -8.80 -42.45
N LEU A 64 -3.41 -9.83 -42.23
CA LEU A 64 -3.00 -11.23 -42.24
C LEU A 64 -3.60 -11.95 -43.45
N PRO A 65 -2.78 -12.60 -44.30
CA PRO A 65 -3.28 -13.56 -45.27
C PRO A 65 -4.12 -14.62 -44.56
N THR A 66 -5.30 -14.92 -45.10
CA THR A 66 -6.25 -15.91 -44.55
C THR A 66 -5.63 -17.30 -44.33
N SER A 67 -4.51 -17.62 -45.00
CA SER A 67 -3.73 -18.85 -44.76
C SER A 67 -3.09 -18.91 -43.37
N ILE A 68 -2.52 -17.80 -42.89
CA ILE A 68 -1.78 -17.73 -41.62
C ILE A 68 -2.75 -17.76 -40.42
N ALA A 69 -3.92 -17.15 -40.55
CA ALA A 69 -4.92 -17.11 -39.47
C ALA A 69 -5.57 -18.49 -39.20
N SER A 70 -5.60 -19.37 -40.21
CA SER A 70 -6.27 -20.67 -40.13
C SER A 70 -5.33 -21.84 -39.85
N SER A 71 -4.05 -21.74 -40.23
CA SER A 71 -3.03 -22.73 -39.84
C SER A 71 -1.67 -22.06 -39.61
N PHE A 72 -1.12 -22.25 -38.40
CA PHE A 72 0.23 -21.81 -38.05
C PHE A 72 1.26 -22.69 -38.78
N ASN A 73 1.46 -22.47 -40.07
CA ASN A 73 2.46 -23.18 -40.86
C ASN A 73 3.81 -22.46 -40.74
N THR A 74 4.78 -23.12 -40.10
CA THR A 74 6.13 -22.57 -39.86
C THR A 74 6.88 -22.22 -41.14
N THR A 75 6.54 -22.86 -42.26
CA THR A 75 7.14 -22.59 -43.58
C THR A 75 6.67 -21.25 -44.16
N GLU A 76 5.42 -20.85 -43.93
CA GLU A 76 4.88 -19.55 -44.36
C GLU A 76 5.47 -18.40 -43.55
N ILE A 77 5.70 -18.62 -42.24
CA ILE A 77 6.38 -17.65 -41.38
C ILE A 77 7.82 -17.43 -41.85
N ALA A 78 8.56 -18.50 -42.18
CA ALA A 78 9.91 -18.39 -42.72
C ALA A 78 9.95 -17.66 -44.08
N ALA A 79 8.96 -17.89 -44.94
CA ALA A 79 8.82 -17.17 -46.21
C ALA A 79 8.39 -15.71 -46.04
N ALA A 80 7.72 -15.35 -44.94
CA ALA A 80 7.41 -13.97 -44.60
C ALA A 80 8.67 -13.19 -44.18
N PHE A 81 9.61 -13.83 -43.47
CA PHE A 81 10.89 -13.22 -43.07
C PHE A 81 11.85 -12.97 -44.25
N SER A 82 11.66 -13.61 -45.41
CA SER A 82 12.49 -13.38 -46.60
C SER A 82 12.00 -12.24 -47.49
N ARG A 83 10.81 -11.68 -47.24
CA ARG A 83 10.30 -10.51 -47.96
C ARG A 83 10.93 -9.22 -47.43
N SER A 84 11.19 -8.25 -48.32
CA SER A 84 11.63 -6.91 -47.93
C SER A 84 10.59 -6.23 -47.04
N THR A 85 11.03 -5.68 -45.91
CA THR A 85 10.17 -5.02 -44.93
C THR A 85 9.50 -3.78 -45.53
N ASP A 86 8.17 -3.79 -45.63
CA ASP A 86 7.40 -2.61 -45.99
C ASP A 86 7.11 -1.77 -44.74
N TRP A 87 7.95 -0.76 -44.50
CA TRP A 87 7.80 0.15 -43.36
C TRP A 87 6.49 0.96 -43.40
N GLY A 88 5.92 1.21 -44.59
CA GLY A 88 4.66 1.92 -44.75
C GLY A 88 3.48 1.09 -44.24
N ALA A 89 3.43 -0.18 -44.61
CA ALA A 89 2.42 -1.12 -44.11
C ALA A 89 2.50 -1.32 -42.59
N ILE A 90 3.71 -1.39 -42.03
CA ILE A 90 3.91 -1.47 -40.56
C ILE A 90 3.39 -0.20 -39.87
N GLY A 91 3.67 0.98 -40.43
CA GLY A 91 3.19 2.26 -39.90
C GLY A 91 1.67 2.34 -39.86
N LEU A 92 0.99 1.98 -40.96
CA LEU A 92 -0.48 1.95 -41.04
C LEU A 92 -1.09 0.90 -40.11
N ALA A 93 -0.52 -0.30 -40.04
CA ALA A 93 -0.98 -1.34 -39.12
C ALA A 93 -0.83 -0.92 -37.64
N PHE A 94 0.24 -0.19 -37.31
CA PHE A 94 0.43 0.37 -35.97
C PHE A 94 -0.58 1.49 -35.68
N GLU A 95 -0.83 2.39 -36.63
CA GLU A 95 -1.85 3.44 -36.50
C GLU A 95 -3.25 2.84 -36.27
N ASP A 96 -3.64 1.86 -37.07
CA ASP A 96 -4.92 1.15 -36.91
C ASP A 96 -5.02 0.42 -35.57
N ALA A 97 -3.93 -0.22 -35.13
CA ALA A 97 -3.89 -0.86 -33.80
C ALA A 97 -4.05 0.17 -32.67
N VAL A 98 -3.45 1.35 -32.79
CA VAL A 98 -3.60 2.45 -31.82
C VAL A 98 -5.04 2.97 -31.83
N VAL A 99 -5.62 3.23 -33.00
CA VAL A 99 -7.02 3.70 -33.14
C VAL A 99 -7.99 2.67 -32.56
N ALA A 100 -7.83 1.40 -32.90
CA ALA A 100 -8.64 0.30 -32.36
C ALA A 100 -8.51 0.21 -30.83
N THR A 101 -7.29 0.40 -30.30
CA THR A 101 -7.05 0.43 -28.85
C THR A 101 -7.80 1.59 -28.18
N PHE A 102 -7.75 2.80 -28.74
CA PHE A 102 -8.48 3.96 -28.20
C PHE A 102 -10.00 3.81 -28.30
N GLN A 103 -10.51 3.25 -29.40
CA GLN A 103 -11.94 2.94 -29.53
C GLN A 103 -12.37 1.89 -28.49
N CYS A 104 -11.56 0.85 -28.29
CA CYS A 104 -11.77 -0.14 -27.23
C CYS A 104 -11.78 0.53 -25.85
N LEU A 105 -10.82 1.40 -25.53
CA LEU A 105 -10.79 2.16 -24.28
C LEU A 105 -12.02 3.06 -24.09
N ARG A 106 -12.49 3.71 -25.16
CA ARG A 106 -13.72 4.52 -25.14
C ARG A 106 -14.94 3.66 -24.83
N LEU A 107 -15.10 2.52 -25.51
CA LEU A 107 -16.19 1.57 -25.27
C LEU A 107 -16.14 1.02 -23.84
N TRP A 108 -14.96 0.64 -23.34
CA TRP A 108 -14.77 0.25 -21.95
C TRP A 108 -15.12 1.34 -20.96
N THR A 109 -14.78 2.60 -21.26
CA THR A 109 -15.12 3.74 -20.39
C THR A 109 -16.63 3.96 -20.33
N ILE A 110 -17.32 3.90 -21.47
CA ILE A 110 -18.78 3.99 -21.54
C ILE A 110 -19.40 2.81 -20.77
N PHE A 111 -18.93 1.59 -21.00
CA PHE A 111 -19.37 0.41 -20.29
C PHE A 111 -19.17 0.53 -18.77
N LEU A 112 -17.98 0.92 -18.32
CA LEU A 112 -17.68 1.12 -16.90
C LEU A 112 -18.55 2.21 -16.28
N PHE A 113 -18.81 3.30 -16.99
CA PHE A 113 -19.71 4.35 -16.51
C PHE A 113 -21.15 3.82 -16.39
N LEU A 114 -21.64 3.10 -17.39
CA LEU A 114 -22.96 2.47 -17.38
C LEU A 114 -23.10 1.40 -16.29
N VAL A 115 -22.02 0.69 -15.94
CA VAL A 115 -21.97 -0.29 -14.84
C VAL A 115 -21.83 0.39 -13.47
N LEU A 116 -21.12 1.52 -13.38
CA LEU A 116 -20.91 2.24 -12.14
C LEU A 116 -22.23 2.84 -11.60
N VAL A 117 -23.13 3.29 -12.47
CA VAL A 117 -24.44 3.84 -12.08
C VAL A 117 -25.28 2.85 -11.26
N PRO A 118 -25.61 1.64 -11.75
CA PRO A 118 -26.37 0.66 -10.99
C PRO A 118 -25.59 0.11 -9.79
N ILE A 119 -24.25 0.04 -9.83
CA ILE A 119 -23.44 -0.31 -8.64
C ILE A 119 -23.56 0.77 -7.57
N ALA A 120 -23.47 2.06 -7.92
CA ALA A 120 -23.59 3.16 -6.97
C ALA A 120 -25.01 3.24 -6.40
N GLN A 121 -26.03 3.04 -7.24
CA GLN A 121 -27.42 2.91 -6.80
C GLN A 121 -27.59 1.69 -5.90
N GLY A 122 -27.02 0.54 -6.26
CA GLY A 122 -27.01 -0.68 -5.47
C GLY A 122 -26.31 -0.49 -4.12
N LEU A 123 -25.17 0.18 -4.06
CA LEU A 123 -24.47 0.52 -2.82
C LEU A 123 -25.26 1.50 -1.96
N ALA A 124 -25.95 2.47 -2.57
CA ALA A 124 -26.84 3.37 -1.85
C ALA A 124 -28.03 2.59 -1.25
N VAL A 125 -28.68 1.74 -2.05
CA VAL A 125 -29.78 0.86 -1.60
C VAL A 125 -29.30 -0.14 -0.55
N VAL A 126 -28.12 -0.75 -0.70
CA VAL A 126 -27.51 -1.63 0.29
C VAL A 126 -27.13 -0.85 1.54
N GLY A 127 -26.67 0.40 1.44
CA GLY A 127 -26.44 1.26 2.60
C GLY A 127 -27.74 1.54 3.36
N GLU A 128 -28.81 1.86 2.64
CA GLU A 128 -30.15 2.07 3.20
C GLU A 128 -30.78 0.78 3.74
N ALA A 129 -30.54 -0.37 3.11
CA ALA A 129 -31.01 -1.70 3.53
C ALA A 129 -30.14 -2.32 4.62
N ALA A 130 -28.85 -2.00 4.70
CA ALA A 130 -27.96 -2.42 5.77
C ALA A 130 -28.21 -1.62 7.05
N LEU A 131 -28.68 -0.37 6.95
CA LEU A 131 -29.06 0.43 8.11
C LEU A 131 -30.07 -0.30 9.03
N PRO A 132 -31.21 -0.83 8.54
CA PRO A 132 -32.11 -1.61 9.38
C PRO A 132 -31.47 -2.93 9.83
N HIS A 133 -30.51 -3.52 9.12
CA HIS A 133 -29.77 -4.70 9.60
C HIS A 133 -28.76 -4.38 10.70
N VAL A 134 -28.06 -3.25 10.66
CA VAL A 134 -27.18 -2.78 11.74
C VAL A 134 -28.02 -2.42 12.96
N LEU A 135 -29.17 -1.76 12.75
CA LEU A 135 -30.14 -1.53 13.80
C LEU A 135 -30.74 -2.85 14.29
N ALA A 136 -30.98 -3.84 13.43
CA ALA A 136 -31.48 -5.15 13.80
C ALA A 136 -30.41 -5.99 14.52
N LEU A 137 -29.13 -5.85 14.19
CA LEU A 137 -28.00 -6.48 14.88
C LEU A 137 -27.80 -5.83 16.25
N ALA A 138 -27.92 -4.50 16.33
CA ALA A 138 -27.92 -3.78 17.60
C ALA A 138 -29.12 -4.18 18.46
N LYS A 139 -30.31 -4.33 17.85
CA LYS A 139 -31.51 -4.86 18.51
C LYS A 139 -31.34 -6.33 18.90
N LEU A 140 -30.77 -7.18 18.05
CA LEU A 140 -30.47 -8.58 18.35
C LEU A 140 -29.44 -8.69 19.46
N GLY A 141 -28.43 -7.83 19.48
CA GLY A 141 -27.48 -7.73 20.58
C GLY A 141 -28.18 -7.31 21.87
N ALA A 142 -29.07 -6.32 21.81
CA ALA A 142 -29.87 -5.89 22.95
C ALA A 142 -30.85 -6.98 23.43
N ASP A 143 -31.48 -7.71 22.50
CA ASP A 143 -32.42 -8.80 22.76
C ASP A 143 -31.70 -10.06 23.26
N TYR A 144 -30.52 -10.35 22.72
CA TYR A 144 -29.67 -11.44 23.18
C TYR A 144 -29.19 -11.16 24.59
N VAL A 145 -28.74 -9.93 24.86
CA VAL A 145 -28.41 -9.48 26.21
C VAL A 145 -29.66 -9.54 27.10
N SER A 146 -30.85 -9.13 26.66
CA SER A 146 -32.06 -9.15 27.49
C SER A 146 -32.59 -10.56 27.79
N LYS A 147 -32.28 -11.54 26.93
CA LYS A 147 -32.62 -12.97 27.13
C LYS A 147 -31.59 -13.75 27.92
N MET A 148 -30.37 -13.23 28.10
CA MET A 148 -29.38 -13.87 28.97
C MET A 148 -29.91 -13.96 30.40
N ASP A 149 -29.52 -15.00 31.13
CA ASP A 149 -29.79 -15.09 32.56
C ASP A 149 -29.30 -13.80 33.27
N PRO A 150 -30.07 -13.19 34.19
CA PRO A 150 -29.69 -11.97 34.91
C PRO A 150 -28.27 -11.99 35.47
N VAL A 151 -27.73 -13.16 35.84
CA VAL A 151 -26.33 -13.32 36.26
C VAL A 151 -25.33 -12.99 35.14
N HIS A 152 -25.54 -13.52 33.93
CA HIS A 152 -24.68 -13.27 32.78
C HIS A 152 -24.82 -11.83 32.27
N GLN A 153 -26.03 -11.25 32.31
CA GLN A 153 -26.25 -9.83 32.03
C GLN A 153 -25.47 -8.95 33.00
N ALA A 154 -25.53 -9.27 34.30
CA ALA A 154 -24.79 -8.55 35.33
C ALA A 154 -23.28 -8.67 35.11
N ILE A 155 -22.76 -9.84 34.75
CA ILE A 155 -21.33 -10.03 34.42
C ILE A 155 -20.92 -9.19 33.20
N LEU A 156 -21.69 -9.24 32.10
CA LEU A 156 -21.41 -8.45 30.90
C LEU A 156 -21.48 -6.94 31.18
N GLY A 157 -22.50 -6.50 31.91
CA GLY A 157 -22.65 -5.11 32.33
C GLY A 157 -21.50 -4.65 33.23
N LEU A 158 -21.10 -5.47 34.20
CA LEU A 158 -20.02 -5.18 35.13
C LEU A 158 -18.66 -5.19 34.43
N THR A 159 -18.43 -6.10 33.48
CA THR A 159 -17.20 -6.11 32.66
C THR A 159 -17.12 -4.89 31.74
N LEU A 160 -18.20 -4.50 31.06
CA LEU A 160 -18.24 -3.26 30.26
C LEU A 160 -18.03 -2.02 31.14
N ALA A 161 -18.72 -1.94 32.28
CA ALA A 161 -18.55 -0.85 33.25
C ALA A 161 -17.11 -0.82 33.79
N PHE A 162 -16.52 -1.97 34.09
CA PHE A 162 -15.13 -2.09 34.52
C PHE A 162 -14.16 -1.63 33.45
N VAL A 163 -14.37 -1.98 32.18
CA VAL A 163 -13.54 -1.50 31.05
C VAL A 163 -13.68 0.02 30.92
N VAL A 164 -14.88 0.57 30.99
CA VAL A 164 -15.14 2.02 30.93
C VAL A 164 -14.49 2.74 32.11
N VAL A 165 -14.60 2.21 33.34
CA VAL A 165 -13.94 2.74 34.54
C VAL A 165 -12.43 2.65 34.41
N CYS A 166 -11.89 1.54 33.89
CA CYS A 166 -10.46 1.35 33.62
C CYS A 166 -9.92 2.40 32.64
N ILE A 167 -10.69 2.71 31.59
CA ILE A 167 -10.35 3.75 30.62
C ILE A 167 -10.46 5.13 31.27
N ARG A 168 -11.57 5.42 31.96
CA ARG A 168 -11.86 6.74 32.54
C ARG A 168 -10.91 7.11 33.67
N GLN A 169 -10.56 6.17 34.55
CA GLN A 169 -9.59 6.39 35.62
C GLN A 169 -8.13 6.38 35.13
N GLY A 170 -7.92 6.16 33.83
CA GLY A 170 -6.58 6.13 33.25
C GLY A 170 -5.75 4.92 33.70
N TYR A 171 -6.37 3.84 34.20
CA TYR A 171 -5.64 2.60 34.49
C TYR A 171 -4.97 2.04 33.24
N VAL A 172 -5.63 2.13 32.08
CA VAL A 172 -5.01 1.77 30.78
C VAL A 172 -3.77 2.62 30.51
N HIS A 173 -3.81 3.91 30.82
CA HIS A 173 -2.64 4.78 30.68
C HIS A 173 -1.52 4.39 31.66
N LYS A 174 -1.84 4.15 32.94
CA LYS A 174 -0.87 3.70 33.95
C LYS A 174 -0.25 2.35 33.57
N ALA A 175 -1.06 1.38 33.16
CA ALA A 175 -0.61 0.06 32.70
C ALA A 175 0.29 0.19 31.46
N ARG A 176 -0.07 1.05 30.49
CA ARG A 176 0.76 1.34 29.32
C ARG A 176 2.10 1.96 29.73
N VAL A 177 2.11 2.95 30.64
CA VAL A 177 3.34 3.59 31.13
C VAL A 177 4.22 2.58 31.86
N GLN A 178 3.62 1.73 32.71
CA GLN A 178 4.33 0.67 33.41
C GLN A 178 4.91 -0.36 32.45
N TYR A 179 4.13 -0.81 31.45
CA TYR A 179 4.59 -1.69 30.38
C TYR A 179 5.76 -1.10 29.59
N VAL A 180 5.68 0.18 29.21
CA VAL A 180 6.78 0.87 28.51
C VAL A 180 8.02 0.95 29.40
N ARG A 181 7.86 1.22 30.70
CA ARG A 181 8.98 1.27 31.67
C ARG A 181 9.62 -0.11 31.87
N THR A 182 8.82 -1.16 32.09
CA THR A 182 9.32 -2.52 32.28
C THR A 182 9.99 -3.02 31.01
N ARG A 183 9.38 -2.81 29.84
CA ARG A 183 9.99 -3.11 28.53
C ARG A 183 11.33 -2.42 28.36
N ARG A 184 11.43 -1.12 28.66
CA ARG A 184 12.70 -0.37 28.56
C ARG A 184 13.77 -0.93 29.51
N MET A 185 13.39 -1.28 30.74
CA MET A 185 14.31 -1.91 31.70
C MET A 185 14.82 -3.26 31.18
N LEU A 186 13.93 -4.11 30.67
CA LEU A 186 14.29 -5.41 30.10
C LEU A 186 15.19 -5.24 28.87
N GLU A 187 14.88 -4.31 27.96
CA GLU A 187 15.72 -4.00 26.81
C GLU A 187 17.14 -3.55 27.23
N LEU A 188 17.27 -2.75 28.29
CA LEU A 188 18.57 -2.31 28.79
C LEU A 188 19.37 -3.47 29.39
N ARG A 189 18.73 -4.32 30.23
CA ARG A 189 19.38 -5.51 30.78
C ARG A 189 19.81 -6.47 29.68
N TYR A 190 18.94 -6.68 28.70
CA TYR A 190 19.23 -7.51 27.54
C TYR A 190 20.41 -6.95 26.73
N ARG A 191 20.45 -5.64 26.45
CA ARG A 191 21.59 -5.02 25.75
C ARG A 191 22.89 -5.15 26.54
N ALA A 192 22.85 -4.98 27.86
CA ALA A 192 24.02 -5.19 28.71
C ALA A 192 24.51 -6.65 28.65
N PHE A 193 23.58 -7.61 28.69
CA PHE A 193 23.87 -9.02 28.53
C PHE A 193 24.51 -9.33 27.17
N VAL A 194 23.89 -8.89 26.06
CA VAL A 194 24.42 -9.07 24.70
C VAL A 194 25.78 -8.38 24.54
N ALA A 195 25.98 -7.19 25.12
CA ALA A 195 27.27 -6.51 25.10
C ALA A 195 28.35 -7.35 25.81
N SER A 196 28.04 -7.88 26.99
CA SER A 196 28.95 -8.74 27.76
C SER A 196 29.31 -10.04 27.01
N LEU A 197 28.35 -10.64 26.31
CA LEU A 197 28.58 -11.79 25.45
C LEU A 197 29.40 -11.43 24.22
N SER A 198 29.09 -10.30 23.56
CA SER A 198 29.75 -9.88 22.33
C SER A 198 31.24 -9.59 22.51
N ALA A 199 31.65 -9.21 23.73
CA ALA A 199 33.04 -9.00 24.09
C ALA A 199 33.87 -10.29 24.06
N LYS A 200 33.22 -11.45 24.28
CA LYS A 200 33.89 -12.76 24.26
C LYS A 200 33.62 -13.53 22.96
N TRP A 201 32.38 -13.53 22.48
CA TRP A 201 31.91 -14.33 21.34
C TRP A 201 30.88 -13.57 20.52
N ARG A 202 31.33 -12.81 19.51
CA ARG A 202 30.46 -11.97 18.67
C ARG A 202 29.36 -12.76 17.95
N VAL A 203 29.70 -13.93 17.39
CA VAL A 203 28.72 -14.78 16.65
C VAL A 203 27.65 -15.33 17.58
N VAL A 204 28.05 -15.82 18.77
CA VAL A 204 27.12 -16.33 19.78
C VAL A 204 26.19 -15.22 20.25
N ALA A 205 26.72 -14.01 20.51
CA ALA A 205 25.90 -12.87 20.91
C ALA A 205 24.83 -12.50 19.87
N ILE A 206 25.10 -12.72 18.58
CA ILE A 206 24.13 -12.51 17.49
C ILE A 206 23.15 -13.68 17.41
N LEU A 207 23.59 -14.94 17.42
CA LEU A 207 22.72 -16.08 17.16
C LEU A 207 21.88 -16.52 18.38
N LEU A 208 22.44 -16.45 19.59
CA LEU A 208 21.85 -16.99 20.81
C LEU A 208 20.40 -16.54 21.05
N PRO A 209 20.03 -15.25 20.92
CA PRO A 209 18.65 -14.81 21.19
C PRO A 209 17.63 -15.43 20.22
N HIS A 210 18.04 -15.64 18.98
CA HIS A 210 17.19 -16.21 17.94
C HIS A 210 17.01 -17.71 18.16
N VAL A 211 18.10 -18.44 18.45
CA VAL A 211 18.05 -19.87 18.79
C VAL A 211 17.20 -20.11 20.03
N LEU A 212 17.39 -19.31 21.10
CA LEU A 212 16.58 -19.42 22.31
C LEU A 212 15.10 -19.15 22.04
N PHE A 213 14.77 -18.14 21.22
CA PHE A 213 13.39 -17.86 20.87
C PHE A 213 12.73 -19.06 20.16
N PHE A 214 13.37 -19.59 19.12
CA PHE A 214 12.80 -20.72 18.37
C PHE A 214 12.76 -22.01 19.19
N GLY A 215 13.75 -22.26 20.04
CA GLY A 215 13.73 -23.39 20.97
C GLY A 215 12.56 -23.29 21.97
N LEU A 216 12.38 -22.12 22.58
CA LEU A 216 11.26 -21.88 23.50
C LEU A 216 9.90 -21.90 22.80
N ALA A 217 9.81 -21.38 21.57
CA ALA A 217 8.58 -21.42 20.78
C ALA A 217 8.21 -22.86 20.38
N TYR A 218 9.21 -23.67 20.03
CA TYR A 218 9.02 -25.09 19.72
C TYR A 218 8.52 -25.88 20.93
N GLU A 219 9.16 -25.71 22.09
CA GLU A 219 8.69 -26.29 23.35
C GLU A 219 7.29 -25.78 23.70
N ALA A 220 7.04 -24.47 23.59
CA ALA A 220 5.74 -23.90 23.89
C ALA A 220 4.63 -24.49 23.02
N MET A 221 4.86 -24.73 21.73
CA MET A 221 3.88 -25.39 20.85
C MET A 221 3.54 -26.81 21.32
N TYR A 222 4.52 -27.57 21.82
CA TYR A 222 4.29 -28.92 22.32
C TYR A 222 3.37 -28.94 23.55
N TRP A 223 3.49 -27.94 24.43
CA TRP A 223 2.71 -27.83 25.67
C TRP A 223 1.42 -27.00 25.52
N MET A 224 1.18 -26.39 24.36
CA MET A 224 0.07 -25.46 24.17
C MET A 224 -1.26 -26.21 24.02
N PRO A 225 -2.34 -25.77 24.70
CA PRO A 225 -3.68 -26.32 24.48
C PRO A 225 -4.13 -26.18 23.03
N THR A 226 -4.96 -27.12 22.55
CA THR A 226 -5.46 -27.14 21.17
C THR A 226 -6.13 -25.82 20.76
N SER A 227 -6.92 -25.21 21.65
CA SER A 227 -7.56 -23.91 21.39
C SER A 227 -6.56 -22.78 21.11
N ALA A 228 -5.42 -22.78 21.78
CA ALA A 228 -4.37 -21.80 21.54
C ALA A 228 -3.58 -22.12 20.26
N MET A 229 -3.40 -23.40 19.93
CA MET A 229 -2.87 -23.82 18.63
C MET A 229 -3.79 -23.44 17.47
N ASP A 230 -5.10 -23.52 17.63
CA ASP A 230 -6.08 -23.11 16.62
C ASP A 230 -6.00 -21.59 16.36
N VAL A 231 -5.89 -20.79 17.43
CA VAL A 231 -5.67 -19.34 17.31
C VAL A 231 -4.34 -19.05 16.61
N LEU A 232 -3.27 -19.76 17.00
CA LEU A 232 -1.95 -19.60 16.39
C LEU A 232 -1.93 -20.06 14.93
N GLY A 233 -2.78 -21.02 14.54
CA GLY A 233 -2.98 -21.48 13.17
C GLY A 233 -3.93 -20.62 12.33
N SER A 234 -4.56 -19.60 12.91
CA SER A 234 -5.56 -18.80 12.21
C SER A 234 -4.96 -17.89 11.13
N GLU A 235 -5.59 -17.84 9.97
CA GLU A 235 -5.26 -16.92 8.88
C GLU A 235 -5.47 -15.45 9.29
N SER A 236 -6.44 -15.19 10.16
CA SER A 236 -6.70 -13.85 10.71
C SER A 236 -5.51 -13.34 11.53
N LEU A 237 -4.91 -14.20 12.37
CA LEU A 237 -3.70 -13.84 13.11
C LEU A 237 -2.53 -13.61 12.14
N PHE A 238 -2.42 -14.41 11.09
CA PHE A 238 -1.40 -14.21 10.05
C PHE A 238 -1.55 -12.87 9.34
N GLY A 239 -2.76 -12.52 8.88
CA GLY A 239 -3.02 -11.21 8.28
C GLY A 239 -2.76 -10.05 9.25
N LEU A 240 -3.15 -10.22 10.52
CA LEU A 240 -2.90 -9.23 11.56
C LEU A 240 -1.40 -9.05 11.81
N LEU A 241 -0.62 -10.12 11.95
CA LEU A 241 0.80 -10.04 12.23
C LEU A 241 1.62 -9.63 10.99
N SER A 242 1.26 -10.09 9.80
CA SER A 242 1.99 -9.79 8.56
C SER A 242 1.72 -8.38 8.04
N VAL A 243 0.52 -7.84 8.25
CA VAL A 243 0.12 -6.56 7.67
C VAL A 243 -0.49 -5.62 8.69
N GLY A 244 -1.49 -6.07 9.46
CA GLY A 244 -2.26 -5.19 10.33
C GLY A 244 -1.43 -4.49 11.41
N TYR A 245 -0.65 -5.24 12.18
CA TYR A 245 0.24 -4.75 13.23
C TYR A 245 1.33 -3.82 12.69
N PRO A 246 2.14 -4.22 11.68
CA PRO A 246 3.15 -3.32 11.12
C PRO A 246 2.55 -2.06 10.50
N LEU A 247 1.35 -2.13 9.89
CA LEU A 247 0.62 -0.96 9.39
C LEU A 247 0.25 0.01 10.52
N ILE A 248 -0.40 -0.50 11.58
CA ILE A 248 -0.77 0.30 12.77
C ILE A 248 0.46 0.91 13.41
N HIS A 249 1.55 0.14 13.51
CA HIS A 249 2.82 0.60 14.08
C HIS A 249 3.44 1.70 13.22
N SER A 250 3.44 1.56 11.89
CA SER A 250 3.93 2.55 10.92
C SER A 250 3.16 3.87 11.03
N ILE A 251 1.83 3.79 11.07
CA ILE A 251 0.94 4.93 11.29
C ILE A 251 1.24 5.60 12.64
N GLY A 252 1.42 4.81 13.70
CA GLY A 252 1.77 5.29 15.03
C GLY A 252 3.09 6.07 15.07
N VAL A 253 4.13 5.55 14.39
CA VAL A 253 5.45 6.20 14.28
C VAL A 253 5.36 7.52 13.52
N ILE A 254 4.63 7.56 12.40
CA ILE A 254 4.39 8.80 11.63
C ILE A 254 3.64 9.82 12.48
N ARG A 255 2.56 9.39 13.13
CA ARG A 255 1.73 10.24 14.00
C ARG A 255 2.54 10.85 15.14
N GLN A 256 3.33 10.05 15.85
CA GLN A 256 4.11 10.51 16.99
C GLN A 256 5.06 11.66 16.59
N LYS A 257 5.73 11.54 15.44
CA LYS A 257 6.63 12.59 14.93
C LYS A 257 5.88 13.84 14.51
N ARG A 258 4.74 13.71 13.84
CA ARG A 258 3.95 14.86 13.34
C ARG A 258 3.23 15.63 14.44
N LEU A 259 2.77 14.96 15.50
CA LEU A 259 2.03 15.59 16.62
C LEU A 259 2.94 16.23 17.66
N TYR A 260 4.12 15.66 17.85
CA TYR A 260 5.11 16.16 18.78
C TYR A 260 6.37 16.53 18.00
N PRO A 261 6.29 17.47 17.03
CA PRO A 261 7.49 17.99 16.40
C PRO A 261 8.32 18.56 17.54
N LYS A 262 9.54 18.05 17.71
CA LYS A 262 10.41 18.47 18.81
C LYS A 262 10.53 19.99 18.73
N THR A 263 9.87 20.69 19.66
CA THR A 263 10.03 22.13 19.79
C THR A 263 11.53 22.34 19.94
N LYS A 264 12.14 23.09 19.01
CA LYS A 264 13.56 23.41 19.11
C LYS A 264 13.77 23.89 20.53
N SER A 265 14.51 23.15 21.35
CA SER A 265 14.81 23.55 22.73
C SER A 265 15.29 25.00 22.62
N PRO A 266 14.61 25.96 23.28
CA PRO A 266 14.99 27.36 23.16
C PRO A 266 16.48 27.43 23.43
N SER A 267 17.24 27.94 22.46
CA SER A 267 18.69 28.09 22.54
C SER A 267 19.00 28.62 23.92
N SER A 268 19.63 27.80 24.76
CA SER A 268 19.65 27.96 26.20
C SER A 268 20.05 29.40 26.54
N GLY A 269 19.07 30.23 26.88
CA GLY A 269 19.31 31.34 27.78
C GLY A 269 19.97 30.75 29.01
N LYS A 270 21.03 31.41 29.48
CA LYS A 270 21.99 31.00 30.52
C LYS A 270 21.34 30.87 31.92
N GLY A 271 20.15 30.30 32.02
CA GLY A 271 19.44 30.01 33.25
C GLY A 271 19.88 28.67 33.80
N THR A 272 20.11 28.63 35.11
CA THR A 272 20.43 27.46 35.93
C THR A 272 19.32 26.40 35.88
N THR A 273 19.13 25.74 34.74
CA THR A 273 18.37 24.51 34.67
C THR A 273 19.15 23.43 35.40
N SER A 274 18.50 22.79 36.38
CA SER A 274 18.99 21.66 37.17
C SER A 274 19.92 20.74 36.36
N GLU A 275 21.14 20.53 36.86
CA GLU A 275 22.18 19.65 36.28
C GLU A 275 21.62 18.25 35.95
N LEU A 276 20.61 17.82 36.70
CA LEU A 276 19.91 16.55 36.53
C LEU A 276 19.07 16.51 35.24
N ALA A 277 18.40 17.61 34.89
CA ALA A 277 17.68 17.75 33.63
C ALA A 277 18.65 17.76 32.44
N GLN A 278 19.80 18.44 32.55
CA GLN A 278 20.86 18.39 31.54
C GLN A 278 21.48 16.99 31.41
N ARG A 279 21.66 16.24 32.51
CA ARG A 279 22.12 14.85 32.45
C ARG A 279 21.07 13.94 31.80
N PHE A 280 19.78 14.10 32.12
CA PHE A 280 18.72 13.34 31.45
C PHE A 280 18.54 13.73 29.98
N GLU A 281 18.79 14.97 29.60
CA GLU A 281 18.78 15.43 28.21
C GLU A 281 20.01 14.93 27.44
N LYS A 282 21.19 14.85 28.08
CA LYS A 282 22.37 14.15 27.55
C LYS A 282 22.17 12.63 27.44
N ILE A 283 21.36 12.04 28.32
CA ILE A 283 20.98 10.60 28.28
C ILE A 283 19.77 10.37 27.36
N ASN A 284 19.06 11.42 26.93
CA ASN A 284 18.08 11.33 25.85
C ASN A 284 18.84 11.13 24.54
N ILE A 285 19.18 9.87 24.30
CA ILE A 285 19.84 9.34 23.10
C ILE A 285 19.18 9.99 21.87
N PRO A 286 19.89 10.90 21.17
CA PRO A 286 19.34 11.65 20.03
C PRO A 286 18.83 10.75 18.89
N ASP A 287 19.23 9.48 18.88
CA ASP A 287 18.97 8.51 17.81
C ASP A 287 17.71 7.66 17.99
N TYR A 288 16.79 7.98 18.92
CA TYR A 288 15.59 7.17 19.09
C TYR A 288 14.50 7.47 18.04
N GLU A 289 14.43 8.71 17.55
CA GLU A 289 13.39 9.13 16.60
C GLU A 289 13.49 8.39 15.26
N TRP A 290 14.71 8.21 14.74
CA TRP A 290 14.95 7.51 13.47
C TRP A 290 14.76 6.01 13.57
N ARG A 291 15.00 5.43 14.76
CA ARG A 291 14.90 3.99 14.98
C ARG A 291 13.51 3.43 14.75
N GLY A 292 12.46 4.19 15.08
CA GLY A 292 11.08 3.79 14.81
C GLY A 292 10.83 3.64 13.31
N TYR A 293 11.22 4.64 12.51
CA TYR A 293 11.11 4.60 11.06
C TYR A 293 11.94 3.49 10.45
N GLU A 294 13.21 3.38 10.88
CA GLU A 294 14.15 2.40 10.39
C GLU A 294 13.65 0.98 10.61
N ALA A 295 13.14 0.66 11.81
CA ALA A 295 12.58 -0.66 12.11
C ALA A 295 11.36 -0.97 11.22
N CYS A 296 10.40 -0.06 11.10
CA CYS A 296 9.23 -0.28 10.25
C CYS A 296 9.62 -0.45 8.77
N LEU A 297 10.55 0.35 8.27
CA LEU A 297 11.00 0.26 6.88
C LEU A 297 11.79 -1.02 6.60
N LYS A 298 12.63 -1.48 7.54
CA LYS A 298 13.29 -2.79 7.41
C LYS A 298 12.28 -3.91 7.32
N TYR A 299 11.26 -3.88 8.19
CA TYR A 299 10.16 -4.83 8.13
C TYR A 299 9.47 -4.82 6.76
N TRP A 300 9.04 -3.65 6.29
CA TRP A 300 8.36 -3.54 5.00
C TRP A 300 9.24 -3.95 3.84
N ALA A 301 10.53 -3.62 3.84
CA ALA A 301 11.46 -4.07 2.81
C ALA A 301 11.57 -5.60 2.77
N ILE A 302 11.73 -6.26 3.92
CA ILE A 302 11.77 -7.73 4.01
C ILE A 302 10.44 -8.32 3.54
N TRP A 303 9.32 -7.82 4.07
CA TRP A 303 7.98 -8.30 3.74
C TRP A 303 7.71 -8.18 2.25
N SER A 304 8.01 -7.03 1.64
CA SER A 304 7.85 -6.80 0.21
C SER A 304 8.72 -7.70 -0.65
N VAL A 305 9.96 -7.96 -0.24
CA VAL A 305 10.83 -8.92 -0.93
C VAL A 305 10.26 -10.33 -0.82
N ALA A 306 9.78 -10.74 0.36
CA ALA A 306 9.17 -12.05 0.55
C ALA A 306 7.90 -12.22 -0.31
N VAL A 307 7.00 -11.23 -0.32
CA VAL A 307 5.81 -11.21 -1.17
C VAL A 307 6.17 -11.30 -2.65
N CYS A 308 7.19 -10.56 -3.09
CA CYS A 308 7.67 -10.63 -4.47
C CYS A 308 8.28 -11.99 -4.79
N LEU A 309 9.11 -12.54 -3.89
CA LEU A 309 9.75 -13.83 -4.08
C LEU A 309 8.70 -14.95 -4.21
N VAL A 310 7.73 -15.00 -3.30
CA VAL A 310 6.60 -15.94 -3.37
C VAL A 310 5.78 -15.70 -4.64
N GLY A 311 5.54 -14.42 -4.98
CA GLY A 311 4.83 -14.05 -6.19
C GLY A 311 5.49 -14.56 -7.47
N MET A 312 6.81 -14.46 -7.55
CA MET A 312 7.59 -14.89 -8.71
C MET A 312 7.80 -16.40 -8.74
N THR A 313 8.05 -17.05 -7.61
CA THR A 313 8.19 -18.52 -7.57
C THR A 313 6.89 -19.19 -7.99
N THR A 314 5.74 -18.71 -7.50
CA THR A 314 4.41 -19.22 -7.89
C THR A 314 4.02 -18.93 -9.34
N LEU A 315 4.76 -18.07 -10.06
CA LEU A 315 4.57 -17.87 -11.50
C LEU A 315 5.25 -18.97 -12.32
N PHE A 316 6.44 -19.40 -11.92
CA PHE A 316 7.24 -20.38 -12.67
C PHE A 316 7.07 -21.81 -12.18
N VAL A 317 6.63 -21.99 -10.93
CA VAL A 317 6.50 -23.31 -10.30
C VAL A 317 5.02 -23.72 -10.33
N PRO A 318 4.70 -24.91 -10.89
CA PRO A 318 3.34 -25.44 -10.88
C PRO A 318 2.75 -25.56 -9.47
N ALA A 319 1.45 -25.31 -9.32
CA ALA A 319 0.78 -25.29 -8.01
C ALA A 319 0.95 -26.59 -7.20
N PHE A 320 1.00 -27.76 -7.84
CA PHE A 320 1.20 -29.04 -7.16
C PHE A 320 2.61 -29.18 -6.54
N VAL A 321 3.62 -28.54 -7.13
CA VAL A 321 4.96 -28.50 -6.54
C VAL A 321 4.96 -27.55 -5.35
N VAL A 322 4.33 -26.39 -5.49
CA VAL A 322 4.18 -25.42 -4.40
C VAL A 322 3.44 -26.04 -3.20
N SER A 323 2.42 -26.89 -3.42
CA SER A 323 1.70 -27.54 -2.33
C SER A 323 2.57 -28.47 -1.48
N ILE A 324 3.62 -29.08 -2.07
CA ILE A 324 4.56 -29.95 -1.34
C ILE A 324 5.40 -29.14 -0.34
N PHE A 325 5.64 -27.86 -0.62
CA PHE A 325 6.45 -26.96 0.21
C PHE A 325 5.62 -26.01 1.08
N THR A 326 4.33 -26.31 1.29
CA THR A 326 3.47 -25.44 2.12
C THR A 326 3.93 -25.44 3.57
N ILE A 327 4.39 -24.27 4.04
CA ILE A 327 4.77 -24.07 5.44
C ILE A 327 3.48 -23.91 6.25
N PRO A 328 3.28 -24.66 7.35
CA PRO A 328 2.08 -24.51 8.16
C PRO A 328 1.97 -23.09 8.75
N ILE A 329 0.75 -22.55 8.78
CA ILE A 329 0.47 -21.14 9.14
C ILE A 329 0.96 -20.80 10.56
N HIS A 330 0.88 -21.73 11.51
CA HIS A 330 1.36 -21.50 12.88
C HIS A 330 2.87 -21.23 12.94
N PHE A 331 3.68 -21.89 12.10
CA PHE A 331 5.11 -21.58 11.98
C PHE A 331 5.34 -20.19 11.39
N CYS A 332 4.57 -19.79 10.38
CA CYS A 332 4.60 -18.45 9.82
C CYS A 332 4.24 -17.40 10.88
N ASN A 333 3.23 -17.66 11.72
CA ASN A 333 2.84 -16.78 12.81
C ASN A 333 3.92 -16.68 13.90
N ILE A 334 4.55 -17.78 14.29
CA ILE A 334 5.70 -17.76 15.21
C ILE A 334 6.86 -16.94 14.62
N PHE A 335 7.15 -17.13 13.33
CA PHE A 335 8.19 -16.37 12.64
C PHE A 335 7.87 -14.87 12.58
N LEU A 336 6.61 -14.48 12.38
CA LEU A 336 6.19 -13.08 12.44
C LEU A 336 6.27 -12.52 13.87
N ILE A 337 5.90 -13.29 14.89
CA ILE A 337 6.07 -12.90 16.30
C ILE A 337 7.56 -12.70 16.61
N TRP A 338 8.43 -13.59 16.13
CA TRP A 338 9.88 -13.45 16.23
C TRP A 338 10.38 -12.16 15.57
N MET A 339 9.86 -11.83 14.40
CA MET A 339 10.23 -10.64 13.64
C MET A 339 9.79 -9.35 14.35
N HIS A 340 8.59 -9.34 14.94
CA HIS A 340 8.03 -8.21 15.69
C HIS A 340 8.53 -8.09 17.13
N SER A 341 9.20 -9.12 17.63
CA SER A 341 9.68 -9.14 19.02
C SER A 341 10.81 -8.14 19.23
N PRO A 342 10.67 -7.19 20.18
CA PRO A 342 11.68 -6.18 20.44
C PRO A 342 12.94 -6.76 21.09
N PHE A 343 12.86 -7.98 21.62
CA PHE A 343 13.96 -8.67 22.29
C PHE A 343 14.91 -9.32 21.28
N THR A 344 14.37 -10.10 20.34
CA THR A 344 15.16 -10.80 19.33
C THR A 344 15.65 -9.85 18.25
N ARG A 345 14.86 -8.83 17.90
CA ARG A 345 15.13 -7.94 16.75
C ARG A 345 15.33 -8.74 15.46
N GLY A 346 14.43 -9.71 15.25
CA GLY A 346 14.48 -10.62 14.11
C GLY A 346 14.42 -9.87 12.77
N ASP A 347 13.69 -8.76 12.71
CA ASP A 347 13.67 -7.82 11.58
C ASP A 347 15.07 -7.29 11.22
N ILE A 348 15.87 -6.85 12.19
CA ILE A 348 17.22 -6.34 11.96
C ILE A 348 18.14 -7.47 11.53
N ALA A 349 18.10 -8.62 12.19
CA ALA A 349 18.93 -9.77 11.85
C ALA A 349 18.66 -10.23 10.42
N LEU A 350 17.37 -10.42 10.07
CA LEU A 350 16.96 -10.84 8.75
C LEU A 350 17.32 -9.79 7.68
N TYR A 351 17.12 -8.50 7.98
CA TYR A 351 17.53 -7.41 7.09
C TYR A 351 19.04 -7.43 6.84
N THR A 352 19.85 -7.64 7.88
CA THR A 352 21.32 -7.70 7.74
C THR A 352 21.78 -8.88 6.91
N MET A 353 21.07 -10.02 6.97
CA MET A 353 21.36 -11.18 6.12
C MET A 353 20.90 -10.97 4.67
N LEU A 354 19.76 -10.29 4.47
CA LEU A 354 19.12 -10.15 3.17
C LEU A 354 19.63 -8.96 2.35
N SER A 355 20.01 -7.86 3.01
CA SER A 355 20.45 -6.64 2.31
C SER A 355 21.66 -6.83 1.38
N PRO A 356 22.69 -7.65 1.70
CA PRO A 356 23.79 -7.91 0.77
C PRO A 356 23.37 -8.71 -0.47
N LEU A 357 22.33 -9.54 -0.35
CA LEU A 357 21.80 -10.34 -1.46
C LEU A 357 20.98 -9.48 -2.43
N ILE A 358 20.14 -8.59 -1.89
CA ILE A 358 19.26 -7.74 -2.71
C ILE A 358 20.04 -6.61 -3.38
N SER A 359 20.93 -5.96 -2.63
CA SER A 359 21.67 -4.80 -3.13
C SER A 359 23.15 -4.91 -2.80
N PRO A 360 23.87 -5.84 -3.45
CA PRO A 360 25.33 -5.96 -3.29
C PRO A 360 26.06 -4.65 -3.65
N TYR A 361 25.42 -3.83 -4.49
CA TYR A 361 25.92 -2.54 -4.94
C TYR A 361 25.42 -1.33 -4.14
N ALA A 362 24.49 -1.48 -3.18
CA ALA A 362 24.03 -0.34 -2.37
C ALA A 362 25.22 0.39 -1.73
N ASN A 363 26.19 -0.35 -1.20
CA ASN A 363 27.39 0.24 -0.61
C ASN A 363 28.28 0.96 -1.65
N ARG A 364 28.29 0.51 -2.91
CA ARG A 364 29.04 1.16 -4.01
C ARG A 364 28.33 2.36 -4.60
N ILE A 365 26.99 2.40 -4.61
CA ILE A 365 26.22 3.57 -5.07
C ILE A 365 26.51 4.76 -4.16
N HIS A 366 26.66 4.53 -2.85
CA HIS A 366 27.04 5.55 -1.88
C HIS A 366 28.45 6.08 -2.09
N GLU A 367 29.43 5.19 -2.30
CA GLU A 367 30.78 5.63 -2.68
C GLU A 367 30.73 6.44 -3.97
N ARG A 368 29.91 6.04 -4.95
CA ARG A 368 29.76 6.76 -6.21
C ARG A 368 29.04 8.09 -6.07
N GLU A 369 28.04 8.23 -5.20
CA GLU A 369 27.35 9.51 -4.96
C GLU A 369 28.20 10.48 -4.12
N ALA A 370 29.02 9.94 -3.19
CA ALA A 370 30.01 10.70 -2.43
C ALA A 370 31.24 11.09 -3.27
N THR A 371 31.58 10.31 -4.31
CA THR A 371 32.71 10.58 -5.22
C THR A 371 32.30 11.16 -6.57
N THR A 372 31.01 11.23 -6.90
CA THR A 372 30.53 12.06 -8.00
C THR A 372 30.87 13.49 -7.66
N ASN A 373 31.97 13.92 -8.24
CA ASN A 373 32.54 15.25 -8.14
C ASN A 373 31.38 16.26 -8.22
N PRO A 374 31.23 17.21 -7.28
CA PRO A 374 30.19 18.23 -7.36
C PRO A 374 30.12 18.88 -8.75
N GLN A 375 31.24 18.94 -9.47
CA GLN A 375 31.34 19.34 -10.88
C GLN A 375 30.49 18.53 -11.87
N THR A 376 30.35 17.20 -11.76
CA THR A 376 29.50 16.44 -12.70
C THR A 376 28.01 16.63 -12.41
N ASN A 377 27.66 16.84 -11.15
CA ASN A 377 26.31 17.26 -10.80
C ASN A 377 26.08 18.70 -11.27
N GLU A 378 27.07 19.57 -11.20
CA GLU A 378 27.04 20.92 -11.78
C GLU A 378 26.93 20.91 -13.30
N THR A 379 27.60 20.03 -14.04
CA THR A 379 27.46 19.95 -15.51
C THR A 379 26.11 19.39 -15.93
N ALA A 380 25.59 18.37 -15.23
CA ALA A 380 24.22 17.89 -15.44
C ALA A 380 23.19 18.98 -15.10
N ASN A 381 23.37 19.67 -13.97
CA ASN A 381 22.55 20.81 -13.59
C ASN A 381 22.74 21.99 -14.55
N PHE A 382 23.91 22.15 -15.18
CA PHE A 382 24.22 23.20 -16.16
C PHE A 382 23.55 22.92 -17.49
N LEU A 383 23.63 21.71 -18.04
CA LEU A 383 22.90 21.32 -19.26
C LEU A 383 21.39 21.45 -19.07
N VAL A 384 20.91 21.03 -17.90
CA VAL A 384 19.51 21.19 -17.51
C VAL A 384 19.12 22.67 -17.38
N ARG A 385 19.95 23.49 -16.73
CA ARG A 385 19.75 24.95 -16.64
C ARG A 385 19.85 25.61 -18.01
N MET A 386 20.71 25.13 -18.91
CA MET A 386 20.86 25.63 -20.27
C MET A 386 19.62 25.31 -21.09
N LEU A 387 19.09 24.08 -21.04
CA LEU A 387 17.83 23.69 -21.67
C LEU A 387 16.62 24.51 -21.15
N VAL A 388 16.62 24.84 -19.87
CA VAL A 388 15.65 25.75 -19.25
C VAL A 388 15.82 27.18 -19.76
N THR A 389 17.04 27.69 -19.77
CA THR A 389 17.37 29.07 -20.17
C THR A 389 17.06 29.30 -21.65
N LEU A 390 17.26 28.27 -22.48
CA LEU A 390 16.89 28.26 -23.89
C LEU A 390 15.38 28.12 -24.13
N HIS A 391 14.54 28.08 -23.09
CA HIS A 391 13.10 27.86 -23.17
C HIS A 391 12.68 26.58 -23.91
N VAL A 392 13.61 25.67 -24.18
CA VAL A 392 13.34 24.40 -24.86
C VAL A 392 12.54 23.48 -23.95
N VAL A 393 12.81 23.53 -22.64
CA VAL A 393 12.12 22.71 -21.64
C VAL A 393 11.70 23.61 -20.47
N PRO A 394 10.39 23.79 -20.22
CA PRO A 394 9.92 24.55 -19.06
C PRO A 394 10.46 23.93 -17.75
N GLU A 395 10.85 24.75 -16.78
CA GLU A 395 11.46 24.32 -15.51
C GLU A 395 10.71 23.18 -14.80
N ARG A 396 9.38 23.17 -14.90
CA ARG A 396 8.52 22.12 -14.35
C ARG A 396 8.84 20.71 -14.90
N HIS A 397 9.27 20.60 -16.16
CA HIS A 397 9.55 19.31 -16.80
C HIS A 397 10.96 18.79 -16.51
N VAL A 398 11.87 19.65 -16.07
CA VAL A 398 13.22 19.23 -15.65
C VAL A 398 13.17 18.39 -14.39
N TYR A 399 12.44 18.85 -13.37
CA TYR A 399 12.27 18.10 -12.14
C TYR A 399 11.55 16.77 -12.42
N PHE A 400 10.54 16.81 -13.29
CA PHE A 400 9.87 15.61 -13.76
C PHE A 400 10.83 14.66 -14.47
N ALA A 401 11.67 15.12 -15.40
CA ALA A 401 12.62 14.29 -16.13
C ALA A 401 13.69 13.66 -15.22
N LYS A 402 14.19 14.42 -14.23
CA LYS A 402 15.13 13.91 -13.22
C LYS A 402 14.48 12.83 -12.34
N ASP A 403 13.26 13.07 -11.89
CA ASP A 403 12.49 12.08 -11.12
C ASP A 403 12.19 10.84 -11.98
N LEU A 404 11.82 11.03 -13.25
CA LEU A 404 11.55 9.98 -14.23
C LEU A 404 12.80 9.12 -14.47
N TRP A 405 13.96 9.75 -14.64
CA TRP A 405 15.25 9.07 -14.80
C TRP A 405 15.64 8.28 -13.56
N SER A 406 15.47 8.86 -12.37
CA SER A 406 15.76 8.17 -11.10
C SER A 406 14.84 6.95 -10.87
N GLN A 407 13.67 6.95 -11.51
CA GLN A 407 12.69 5.86 -11.49
C GLN A 407 12.67 5.05 -12.78
N GLY A 408 13.72 5.11 -13.60
CA GLY A 408 13.86 4.30 -14.82
C GLY A 408 13.44 2.84 -14.62
N PRO A 409 13.88 2.14 -13.55
CA PRO A 409 13.46 0.76 -13.28
C PRO A 409 11.96 0.59 -13.00
N ALA A 410 11.31 1.58 -12.38
CA ALA A 410 9.86 1.60 -12.19
C ALA A 410 9.10 1.76 -13.52
N LEU A 411 9.66 2.55 -14.45
CA LEU A 411 9.11 2.73 -15.80
C LEU A 411 9.29 1.52 -16.70
N PHE A 412 10.37 0.75 -16.53
CA PHE A 412 10.49 -0.58 -17.17
C PHE A 412 9.30 -1.46 -16.85
N GLY A 413 8.70 -1.26 -15.68
CA GLY A 413 7.46 -1.87 -15.29
C GLY A 413 6.27 -1.63 -16.22
N LEU A 414 6.25 -0.56 -17.02
CA LEU A 414 5.24 -0.34 -18.04
C LEU A 414 5.25 -1.43 -19.13
N MET A 415 6.34 -2.20 -19.26
CA MET A 415 6.34 -3.38 -20.14
C MET A 415 5.26 -4.39 -19.74
N PHE A 416 4.95 -4.50 -18.44
CA PHE A 416 3.88 -5.37 -17.94
C PHE A 416 2.47 -4.87 -18.31
N LEU A 417 2.34 -3.64 -18.81
CA LEU A 417 1.08 -3.14 -19.37
C LEU A 417 0.75 -3.83 -20.71
N PHE A 418 1.76 -4.33 -21.42
CA PHE A 418 1.57 -5.01 -22.69
C PHE A 418 1.52 -6.54 -22.54
N THR A 419 1.62 -7.05 -21.32
CA THR A 419 1.59 -8.49 -21.06
C THR A 419 0.19 -8.98 -20.69
N PRO A 420 -0.09 -10.30 -20.84
CA PRO A 420 -1.36 -10.89 -20.42
C PRO A 420 -1.66 -10.65 -18.94
N GLY A 421 -2.94 -10.63 -18.57
CA GLY A 421 -3.40 -10.26 -17.22
C GLY A 421 -2.71 -11.00 -16.07
N PHE A 422 -2.41 -12.30 -16.23
CA PHE A 422 -1.70 -13.07 -15.20
C PHE A 422 -0.24 -12.62 -14.99
N VAL A 423 0.44 -12.18 -16.06
CA VAL A 423 1.79 -11.61 -15.98
C VAL A 423 1.73 -10.20 -15.41
N ALA A 424 0.76 -9.39 -15.84
CA ALA A 424 0.52 -8.05 -15.32
C ALA A 424 0.25 -8.07 -13.81
N TYR A 425 -0.51 -9.06 -13.31
CA TYR A 425 -0.75 -9.26 -11.88
C TYR A 425 0.55 -9.46 -11.09
N ARG A 426 1.50 -10.27 -11.60
CA ARG A 426 2.81 -10.45 -10.96
C ARG A 426 3.70 -9.20 -11.10
N GLY A 427 3.59 -8.52 -12.24
CA GLY A 427 4.20 -7.20 -12.46
C GLY A 427 3.77 -6.18 -11.41
N CYS A 428 2.50 -6.22 -10.98
CA CYS A 428 1.99 -5.36 -9.89
C CYS A 428 2.74 -5.60 -8.58
N SER A 429 3.00 -6.86 -8.21
CA SER A 429 3.76 -7.17 -6.99
C SER A 429 5.21 -6.71 -7.11
N LEU A 430 5.86 -6.98 -8.25
CA LEU A 430 7.24 -6.56 -8.48
C LEU A 430 7.42 -5.04 -8.45
N LEU A 431 6.55 -4.29 -9.12
CA LEU A 431 6.65 -2.84 -9.15
C LEU A 431 6.11 -2.16 -7.90
N GLY A 432 5.00 -2.67 -7.35
CA GLY A 432 4.36 -2.09 -6.16
C GLY A 432 5.07 -2.43 -4.85
N PHE A 433 5.88 -3.49 -4.81
CA PHE A 433 6.56 -3.90 -3.58
C PHE A 433 8.05 -4.17 -3.80
N GLY A 434 8.42 -4.87 -4.87
CA GLY A 434 9.81 -5.28 -5.12
C GLY A 434 10.75 -4.09 -5.37
N PHE A 435 10.37 -3.21 -6.30
CA PHE A 435 11.15 -2.00 -6.60
C PHE A 435 11.22 -1.03 -5.40
N PRO A 436 10.09 -0.67 -4.74
CA PRO A 436 10.11 0.09 -3.50
C PRO A 436 11.00 -0.50 -2.40
N ALA A 437 10.99 -1.82 -2.22
CA ALA A 437 11.85 -2.49 -1.24
C ALA A 437 13.32 -2.31 -1.60
N TYR A 438 13.69 -2.50 -2.87
CA TYR A 438 15.05 -2.26 -3.36
C TYR A 438 15.52 -0.83 -3.10
N VAL A 439 14.69 0.17 -3.43
CA VAL A 439 15.04 1.59 -3.20
C VAL A 439 15.09 1.91 -1.70
N THR A 440 14.17 1.37 -0.91
CA THR A 440 14.12 1.57 0.55
C THR A 440 15.39 1.04 1.22
N ILE A 441 15.93 -0.09 0.76
CA ILE A 441 17.22 -0.62 1.24
C ILE A 441 18.36 0.38 0.99
N GLY A 442 18.39 1.02 -0.18
CA GLY A 442 19.36 2.09 -0.49
C GLY A 442 19.14 3.37 0.32
N VAL A 443 17.88 3.72 0.61
CA VAL A 443 17.54 4.89 1.44
C VAL A 443 17.91 4.65 2.91
N LEU A 444 17.75 3.43 3.42
CA LEU A 444 18.06 3.06 4.80
C LEU A 444 19.54 3.26 5.18
N SER A 445 20.45 3.31 4.21
CA SER A 445 21.86 3.64 4.46
C SER A 445 22.14 5.16 4.50
N GLU A 446 21.29 6.00 3.90
CA GLU A 446 21.46 7.46 3.88
C GLU A 446 21.07 8.17 5.18
N LYS A 447 20.28 7.53 6.05
CA LYS A 447 19.78 8.12 7.32
C LYS A 447 18.99 9.42 7.14
N ARG A 448 18.37 9.63 5.96
CA ARG A 448 17.53 10.79 5.66
C ARG A 448 16.07 10.59 6.08
N THR A 449 15.82 11.09 7.27
CA THR A 449 14.55 11.38 7.94
C THR A 449 13.29 11.57 7.09
N ARG A 450 13.35 12.46 6.10
CA ARG A 450 12.21 12.85 5.26
C ARG A 450 11.87 11.74 4.27
N ARG A 451 12.88 11.09 3.70
CA ARG A 451 12.68 9.96 2.79
C ARG A 451 12.10 8.75 3.52
N TYR A 452 12.48 8.57 4.78
CA TYR A 452 11.94 7.48 5.61
C TYR A 452 10.44 7.63 5.81
N GLU A 453 9.99 8.83 6.16
CA GLU A 453 8.57 9.10 6.34
C GLU A 453 7.78 8.91 5.05
N TRP A 454 8.32 9.37 3.92
CA TRP A 454 7.68 9.20 2.61
C TRP A 454 7.54 7.72 2.21
N TRP A 455 8.62 6.93 2.30
CA TRP A 455 8.55 5.49 2.01
C TRP A 455 7.66 4.72 3.00
N LEU A 456 7.64 5.14 4.26
CA LEU A 456 6.78 4.50 5.26
C LEU A 456 5.30 4.80 5.00
N ALA A 457 4.97 6.04 4.59
CA ALA A 457 3.64 6.39 4.12
C ALA A 457 3.28 5.62 2.84
N TYR A 458 4.23 5.46 1.92
CA TYR A 458 4.09 4.62 0.73
C TYR A 458 3.68 3.20 1.08
N PHE A 459 4.46 2.44 1.87
CA PHE A 459 4.12 1.06 2.20
C PHE A 459 2.78 0.97 2.93
N SER A 460 2.49 1.91 3.82
CA SER A 460 1.22 1.94 4.56
C SER A 460 0.02 2.06 3.60
N VAL A 461 0.10 2.96 2.63
CA VAL A 461 -0.97 3.16 1.63
C VAL A 461 -0.99 2.06 0.59
N ALA A 462 0.18 1.69 0.03
CA ALA A 462 0.30 0.69 -1.02
C ALA A 462 -0.27 -0.66 -0.56
N VAL A 463 0.03 -1.10 0.66
CA VAL A 463 -0.55 -2.35 1.20
C VAL A 463 -2.05 -2.21 1.44
N THR A 464 -2.52 -1.08 1.98
CA THR A 464 -3.97 -0.86 2.17
C THR A 464 -4.73 -0.88 0.83
N VAL A 465 -4.19 -0.20 -0.18
CA VAL A 465 -4.75 -0.14 -1.53
C VAL A 465 -4.66 -1.50 -2.22
N ASP A 466 -3.55 -2.23 -2.07
CA ASP A 466 -3.38 -3.56 -2.64
C ASP A 466 -4.40 -4.56 -2.09
N TYR A 467 -4.60 -4.59 -0.76
CA TYR A 467 -5.61 -5.41 -0.13
C TYR A 467 -7.03 -5.02 -0.58
N PHE A 468 -7.31 -3.73 -0.66
CA PHE A 468 -8.62 -3.24 -1.13
C PHE A 468 -8.89 -3.64 -2.59
N ILE A 469 -7.93 -3.42 -3.49
CA ILE A 469 -8.06 -3.81 -4.90
C ILE A 469 -8.13 -5.33 -5.04
N THR A 470 -7.37 -6.09 -4.26
CA THR A 470 -7.40 -7.56 -4.31
C THR A 470 -8.73 -8.11 -3.80
N ALA A 471 -9.32 -7.50 -2.77
CA ALA A 471 -10.67 -7.85 -2.31
C ALA A 471 -11.72 -7.59 -3.40
N ILE A 472 -11.65 -6.45 -4.10
CA ILE A 472 -12.52 -6.16 -5.26
C ILE A 472 -12.22 -7.11 -6.44
N GLY A 473 -10.96 -7.47 -6.61
CA GLY A 473 -10.48 -8.35 -7.68
C GLY A 473 -11.01 -9.78 -7.58
N GLY A 474 -11.46 -10.21 -6.39
CA GLY A 474 -12.21 -11.47 -6.26
C GLY A 474 -13.47 -11.49 -7.11
N GLU A 475 -14.15 -10.35 -7.23
CA GLU A 475 -15.43 -10.22 -7.97
C GLU A 475 -15.24 -9.67 -9.39
N ILE A 476 -14.30 -8.75 -9.59
CA ILE A 476 -14.12 -7.99 -10.85
C ILE A 476 -12.84 -8.42 -11.59
N GLY A 477 -12.05 -9.36 -11.06
CA GLY A 477 -10.77 -9.77 -11.64
C GLY A 477 -10.85 -10.43 -13.02
N TRP A 478 -12.05 -10.80 -13.48
CA TRP A 478 -12.31 -11.28 -14.83
C TRP A 478 -12.33 -10.16 -15.89
N LEU A 479 -12.47 -8.90 -15.46
CA LEU A 479 -12.48 -7.75 -16.35
C LEU A 479 -11.10 -7.60 -17.02
N PRO A 480 -11.03 -7.52 -18.37
CA PRO A 480 -9.76 -7.25 -19.03
C PRO A 480 -9.23 -5.89 -18.57
N LEU A 481 -7.90 -5.78 -18.45
CA LEU A 481 -7.20 -4.59 -17.96
C LEU A 481 -7.38 -4.27 -16.47
N PHE A 482 -8.09 -5.09 -15.67
CA PHE A 482 -8.19 -4.87 -14.22
C PHE A 482 -6.81 -4.78 -13.54
N TYR A 483 -5.94 -5.76 -13.82
CA TYR A 483 -4.58 -5.79 -13.28
C TYR A 483 -3.68 -4.69 -13.87
N HIS A 484 -3.95 -4.25 -15.09
CA HIS A 484 -3.28 -3.10 -15.71
C HIS A 484 -3.61 -1.81 -14.98
N GLY A 485 -4.88 -1.62 -14.61
CA GLY A 485 -5.32 -0.53 -13.74
C GLY A 485 -4.64 -0.58 -12.38
N LYS A 486 -4.61 -1.77 -11.75
CA LYS A 486 -3.87 -1.99 -10.48
C LYS A 486 -2.41 -1.59 -10.61
N LEU A 487 -1.74 -1.98 -11.70
CA LEU A 487 -0.35 -1.63 -11.99
C LEU A 487 -0.15 -0.11 -12.06
N LEU A 488 -1.01 0.59 -12.82
CA LEU A 488 -0.95 2.05 -12.95
C LEU A 488 -1.17 2.76 -11.62
N VAL A 489 -2.08 2.26 -10.77
CA VAL A 489 -2.29 2.80 -9.42
C VAL A 489 -1.03 2.60 -8.57
N MET A 490 -0.42 1.41 -8.58
CA MET A 490 0.82 1.16 -7.84
C MET A 490 1.98 2.04 -8.31
N ILE A 491 2.10 2.23 -9.63
CA ILE A 491 3.07 3.14 -10.25
C ILE A 491 2.80 4.59 -9.82
N TRP A 492 1.56 5.04 -9.84
CA TRP A 492 1.21 6.39 -9.42
C TRP A 492 1.50 6.65 -7.93
N LEU A 493 1.28 5.64 -7.06
CA LEU A 493 1.59 5.74 -5.63
C LEU A 493 3.09 5.95 -5.36
N GLN A 494 3.97 5.29 -6.12
CA GLN A 494 5.42 5.35 -5.92
C GLN A 494 6.06 6.63 -6.50
N PHE A 495 5.39 7.31 -7.44
CA PHE A 495 5.98 8.47 -8.09
C PHE A 495 6.14 9.67 -7.11
N PRO A 496 7.37 10.12 -6.79
CA PRO A 496 7.65 11.21 -5.87
C PRO A 496 7.11 12.55 -6.38
N TYR A 497 7.00 12.73 -7.70
CA TYR A 497 6.40 13.92 -8.31
C TYR A 497 4.93 14.09 -7.93
N PHE A 498 4.14 13.00 -7.96
CA PHE A 498 2.71 13.05 -7.62
C PHE A 498 2.46 13.01 -6.11
N GLN A 499 3.39 12.44 -5.34
CA GLN A 499 3.22 12.19 -3.90
C GLN A 499 1.90 11.47 -3.60
N GLY A 500 1.47 10.57 -4.49
CA GLY A 500 0.14 9.94 -4.44
C GLY A 500 -0.10 9.24 -3.11
N ALA A 501 0.87 8.47 -2.64
CA ALA A 501 0.79 7.82 -1.34
C ALA A 501 0.71 8.80 -0.17
N GLU A 502 1.50 9.88 -0.16
CA GLU A 502 1.45 10.86 0.92
C GLU A 502 0.10 11.60 0.96
N ARG A 503 -0.46 11.94 -0.21
CA ARG A 503 -1.79 12.56 -0.32
C ARG A 503 -2.88 11.66 0.22
N ILE A 504 -2.89 10.38 -0.17
CA ILE A 504 -3.86 9.40 0.34
C ILE A 504 -3.63 9.15 1.83
N PHE A 505 -2.38 9.05 2.27
CA PHE A 505 -2.07 8.85 3.68
C PHE A 505 -2.64 10.00 4.52
N ASN A 506 -2.43 11.24 4.06
CA ASN A 506 -2.99 12.42 4.69
C ASN A 506 -4.52 12.41 4.62
N ALA A 507 -5.14 12.09 3.49
CA ALA A 507 -6.59 12.09 3.37
C ALA A 507 -7.26 11.04 4.28
N CYS A 508 -6.80 9.78 4.22
CA CYS A 508 -7.42 8.66 4.92
C CYS A 508 -7.10 8.68 6.42
N PHE A 509 -5.83 8.91 6.78
CA PHE A 509 -5.39 8.78 8.16
C PHE A 509 -5.43 10.11 8.94
N SER A 510 -5.53 11.28 8.30
CA SER A 510 -5.69 12.56 9.04
C SER A 510 -6.92 12.62 9.93
N SER A 511 -8.01 11.97 9.54
CA SER A 511 -9.24 11.91 10.33
C SER A 511 -9.05 11.16 11.66
N VAL A 512 -8.18 10.15 11.67
CA VAL A 512 -7.76 9.42 12.89
C VAL A 512 -6.82 10.27 13.76
N PHE A 513 -6.25 11.35 13.21
CA PHE A 513 -5.23 12.19 13.85
C PHE A 513 -5.79 13.47 14.52
N ILE A 514 -6.99 13.44 15.10
CA ILE A 514 -7.48 14.58 15.89
C ILE A 514 -6.46 14.89 17.01
N VAL A 515 -5.75 16.00 16.84
CA VAL A 515 -4.89 16.57 17.87
C VAL A 515 -5.83 17.14 18.93
N PRO A 516 -5.74 16.70 20.20
CA PRO A 516 -6.38 17.45 21.27
C PRO A 516 -5.78 18.86 21.21
N GLU A 517 -6.62 19.88 20.96
CA GLU A 517 -6.19 21.27 21.11
C GLU A 517 -5.55 21.38 22.50
N ARG A 518 -4.25 21.65 22.53
CA ARG A 518 -3.55 21.95 23.77
C ARG A 518 -4.23 23.21 24.27
N LYS A 519 -4.99 23.11 25.37
CA LYS A 519 -5.35 24.30 26.13
C LYS A 519 -4.02 24.95 26.49
N GLU A 520 -3.76 26.09 25.88
CA GLU A 520 -2.72 27.01 26.34
C GLU A 520 -3.25 27.54 27.68
N ASP A 521 -2.80 26.92 28.76
CA ASP A 521 -2.98 27.41 30.13
C ASP A 521 -1.86 28.41 30.46
#